data_AF-A0A699X4Z7-F1
#
_entry.id   AF-A0A699X4Z7-F1
#
_cell.length_a   1.000
_cell.length_b   1.000
_cell.length_c   1.000
_cell.angle_alpha   90.00
_cell.angle_beta   90.00
_cell.angle_gamma   90.00
#
_symmetry.space_group_name_H-M   'P 1'
#
loop_
_entity.id
_entity.type
_entity.pdbx_description
1 polymer ?
#
loop_
_entity_poly.entity_id
_entity_poly.type
_entity_poly.pdbx_seq_one_letter_code
_entity_poly.pdbx_strand_id
1 'polypeptide(L)' 'MELSKAIGVALKEAREAKGLTQEDFVGVSGRSYLSEIERGLKSPTLEKLDQLATRIGIH' A
#
# COMPACT_ATOMS: atom_id res chain seq x y z
N MET A 1 -7.27 16.94 -2.67
CA MET A 1 -7.12 15.66 -1.96
C MET A 1 -5.74 15.67 -1.33
N GLU A 2 -5.60 15.42 -0.02
CA GLU A 2 -4.27 15.36 0.62
C GLU A 2 -3.41 14.25 -0.01
N LEU A 3 -2.10 14.49 -0.15
CA LEU A 3 -1.16 13.60 -0.86
C LEU A 3 -1.18 12.16 -0.30
N SER A 4 -1.20 12.01 1.03
CA SER A 4 -1.25 10.71 1.70
C SER A 4 -2.48 9.90 1.29
N LYS A 5 -3.63 10.56 1.14
CA LYS A 5 -4.88 9.92 0.70
C LYS A 5 -4.81 9.52 -0.77
N ALA A 6 -4.20 10.34 -1.62
CA ALA A 6 -4.02 10.02 -3.03
C ALA A 6 -3.12 8.79 -3.23
N ILE A 7 -1.99 8.75 -2.52
CA ILE A 7 -1.08 7.61 -2.54
C ILE A 7 -1.78 6.35 -2.01
N GLY A 8 -2.49 6.47 -0.88
CA GLY A 8 -3.21 5.34 -0.28
C GLY A 8 -4.25 4.72 -1.23
N VAL A 9 -5.04 5.57 -1.90
CA VAL A 9 -6.04 5.12 -2.89
C VAL A 9 -5.36 4.42 -4.06
N ALA A 10 -4.33 5.03 -4.66
CA ALA A 10 -3.62 4.45 -5.80
C ALA A 10 -2.97 3.09 -5.45
N LEU A 11 -2.41 2.98 -4.25
CA LEU A 11 -1.81 1.74 -3.78
C LEU A 11 -2.87 0.63 -3.61
N LYS A 12 -4.03 0.97 -3.04
CA LYS A 12 -5.15 0.05 -2.88
C LYS A 12 -5.66 -0.43 -4.24
N GLU A 13 -5.87 0.48 -5.18
CA GLU A 13 -6.35 0.17 -6.53
C GLU A 13 -5.38 -0.75 -7.27
N ALA A 14 -4.08 -0.47 -7.20
CA ALA A 14 -3.06 -1.32 -7.80
C ALA A 14 -3.03 -2.73 -7.16
N ARG A 15 -3.17 -2.81 -5.83
CA ARG A 15 -3.25 -4.09 -5.12
C ARG A 15 -4.47 -4.91 -5.57
N GLU A 16 -5.64 -4.28 -5.62
CA GLU A 16 -6.90 -4.93 -5.99
C GLU A 16 -6.90 -5.36 -7.47
N ALA A 17 -6.31 -4.56 -8.36
CA ALA A 17 -6.14 -4.91 -9.77
C ALA A 17 -5.27 -6.16 -9.98
N LYS A 18 -4.40 -6.49 -9.02
CA LYS A 18 -3.58 -7.72 -9.01
C LYS A 18 -4.25 -8.89 -8.27
N GLY A 19 -5.47 -8.70 -7.75
CA GLY A 19 -6.19 -9.72 -6.99
C GLY A 19 -5.57 -10.02 -5.61
N LEU A 20 -4.73 -9.13 -5.09
CA LEU A 20 -4.05 -9.30 -3.82
C LEU A 20 -4.91 -8.79 -2.68
N THR A 21 -4.94 -9.51 -1.57
CA THR A 21 -5.49 -9.08 -0.28
C THR A 21 -4.43 -8.35 0.53
N GLN A 22 -4.82 -7.70 1.65
CA GLN A 22 -3.85 -7.10 2.56
C GLN A 22 -2.99 -8.16 3.30
N GLU A 23 -3.48 -9.39 3.45
CA GLU A 23 -2.72 -10.49 4.07
C GLU A 23 -1.57 -10.98 3.17
N ASP A 24 -1.65 -10.76 1.86
CA ASP A 24 -0.58 -11.13 0.92
C ASP A 24 0.71 -10.30 1.10
N PHE A 25 0.69 -9.30 2.00
CA PHE A 25 1.81 -8.43 2.33
C PHE A 25 2.47 -8.77 3.66
N VAL A 26 2.06 -9.85 4.34
CA VAL A 26 2.77 -10.35 5.52
C VAL A 26 4.25 -10.57 5.19
N GLY A 27 5.13 -10.07 6.07
CA GLY A 27 6.58 -10.04 5.85
C GLY A 27 7.10 -8.75 5.20
N VAL A 28 6.25 -8.02 4.46
CA VAL A 28 6.56 -6.68 3.94
C VAL A 28 5.98 -5.59 4.84
N SER A 29 4.73 -5.76 5.26
CA SER A 29 4.01 -4.85 6.13
C SER A 29 3.01 -5.60 7.00
N GLY A 30 2.75 -5.08 8.20
CA GLY A 30 1.58 -5.53 8.96
C GLY A 30 0.29 -5.13 8.26
N ARG A 31 -0.72 -6.01 8.29
CA ARG A 31 -2.05 -5.78 7.69
C ARG A 31 -2.68 -4.45 8.13
N SER A 32 -2.65 -4.16 9.44
CA SER A 32 -3.23 -2.93 10.00
C SER A 32 -2.54 -1.67 9.47
N TYR A 33 -1.20 -1.70 9.38
CA TYR A 33 -0.44 -0.56 8.86
C TYR A 33 -0.69 -0.34 7.36
N LEU A 34 -0.78 -1.42 6.57
CA LEU A 34 -1.17 -1.33 5.16
C LEU A 34 -2.58 -0.74 5.02
N SER A 35 -3.53 -1.17 5.85
CA SER A 35 -4.89 -0.62 5.87
C SER A 35 -4.91 0.88 6.22
N GLU A 36 -4.09 1.33 7.17
CA GLU A 36 -3.96 2.74 7.50
C GLU A 36 -3.38 3.57 6.34
N ILE A 37 -2.38 3.05 5.63
CA ILE A 37 -1.82 3.68 4.43
C ILE A 37 -2.89 3.79 3.34
N GLU A 38 -3.60 2.71 3.03
CA GLU A 38 -4.63 2.67 1.98
C GLU A 38 -5.80 3.63 2.26
N ARG A 39 -6.03 3.96 3.54
CA ARG A 39 -7.04 4.93 3.98
C ARG A 39 -6.49 6.37 4.10
N GLY A 40 -5.19 6.57 3.86
CA GLY A 40 -4.51 7.87 3.98
C GLY A 40 -4.28 8.33 5.41
N LEU A 41 -4.41 7.44 6.41
CA LEU A 41 -4.21 7.75 7.83
C LEU A 41 -2.73 7.80 8.22
N LYS A 42 -1.88 7.12 7.45
CA LYS A 42 -0.42 7.10 7.61
C LYS A 42 0.24 7.33 6.26
N SER A 43 1.31 8.12 6.28
CA SER A 43 2.21 8.25 5.14
C SER A 43 3.36 7.24 5.29
N PRO A 44 3.56 6.32 4.33
CA PRO A 44 4.72 5.45 4.34
C PRO A 44 6.00 6.24 4.01
N THR A 45 7.16 5.71 4.40
CA THR A 45 8.44 6.19 3.87
C THR A 45 8.59 5.78 2.40
N LEU A 46 9.56 6.37 1.70
CA LEU A 46 9.83 6.00 0.30
C LEU A 46 10.27 4.53 0.19
N GLU A 47 11.11 4.05 1.10
CA GLU A 47 11.57 2.66 1.14
C GLU A 47 10.40 1.70 1.38
N LYS A 48 9.44 2.08 2.22
CA LYS A 48 8.24 1.27 2.42
C LYS A 48 7.36 1.27 1.18
N LEU A 49 7.20 2.41 0.50
CA LEU A 49 6.43 2.49 -0.73
C LEU A 49 7.04 1.61 -1.84
N ASP A 50 8.36 1.64 -1.98
CA ASP A 50 9.13 0.78 -2.89
C ASP A 50 8.89 -0.72 -2.62
N GLN A 51 8.97 -1.14 -1.36
CA GLN A 51 8.69 -2.53 -0.95
C GLN A 51 7.25 -2.96 -1.30
N LEU A 52 6.27 -2.07 -1.09
CA LEU A 52 4.87 -2.35 -1.40
C LEU A 52 4.64 -2.42 -2.91
N ALA A 53 5.21 -1.50 -3.69
CA ALA A 53 5.12 -1.47 -5.15
C ALA A 53 5.78 -2.71 -5.78
N THR A 54 6.94 -3.13 -5.27
CA THR A 54 7.62 -4.36 -5.66
C THR A 54 6.75 -5.59 -5.36
N ARG A 55 6.13 -5.66 -4.18
CA ARG A 55 5.25 -6.80 -3.82
C ARG A 55 3.99 -6.87 -4.68
N ILE A 56 3.43 -5.72 -5.09
CA ILE A 56 2.30 -5.62 -6.02
C ILE A 56 2.74 -5.99 -7.46
N GLY A 57 4.02 -5.78 -7.80
CA GLY A 57 4.53 -5.97 -9.15
C GLY A 57 4.15 -4.81 -10.08
N ILE A 58 4.32 -3.58 -9.58
CA ILE A 58 4.12 -2.32 -10.33
C ILE A 58 5.36 -1.40 -10.29
N HIS A 59 6.50 -1.95 -9.86
CA HIS A 59 7.78 -1.26 -9.96
C HIS A 59 8.29 -1.27 -11.41
#